data_AF-A0A7X6T3W4-F1
#
_entry.id   AF-A0A7X6T3W4-F1
#
_cell.length_a   1.000
_cell.length_b   1.000
_cell.length_c   1.000
_cell.angle_alpha   90.00
_cell.angle_beta   90.00
_cell.angle_gamma   90.00
#
_symmetry.space_group_name_H-M   'P 1'
#
loop_
_entity.id
_entity.type
_entity.pdbx_description
1 polymer ?
#
loop_
_entity_poly.entity_id
_entity_poly.type
_entity_poly.pdbx_seq_one_letter_code
_entity_poly.pdbx_strand_id
1 'polypeptide(L)'
;MVKIVCIFTDQLFAFHYKKETDNELRRLLKLWHNTEYLYQFVTKHIADVPNKVTVQTLINQLIDNANDIDDILNEISTDSNRNMEEFFKPLYNLEFHIVELSKQKGRKNYLRLYAIKIDKNCFVITGGAI
;
A
#
# COMPACT_ATOMS: atom_id res chain seq x y z
N MET A 1 -14.27 -6.32 17.24
CA MET A 1 -14.94 -5.89 16.02
C MET A 1 -13.94 -5.10 15.20
N VAL A 2 -13.71 -5.51 13.96
CA VAL A 2 -12.92 -4.74 12.99
C VAL A 2 -13.76 -3.54 12.56
N LYS A 3 -13.12 -2.39 12.32
CA LYS A 3 -13.77 -1.20 11.78
C LYS A 3 -13.14 -0.83 10.45
N ILE A 4 -13.91 -0.22 9.57
CA ILE A 4 -13.42 0.41 8.35
C ILE A 4 -13.39 1.91 8.64
N VAL A 5 -12.23 2.55 8.50
CA VAL A 5 -12.03 3.97 8.80
C VAL A 5 -11.69 4.74 7.54
N CYS A 6 -12.25 5.93 7.40
CA CYS A 6 -11.91 6.86 6.32
C CYS A 6 -10.47 7.37 6.55
N ILE A 7 -9.70 7.45 5.47
CA ILE A 7 -8.30 7.92 5.52
C ILE A 7 -8.22 9.39 5.10
N PHE A 8 -8.65 9.71 3.88
CA PHE A 8 -8.57 11.06 3.32
C PHE A 8 -9.94 11.62 2.94
N THR A 9 -10.75 10.81 2.25
CA THR A 9 -12.08 11.18 1.73
C THR A 9 -12.97 9.94 1.66
N ASP A 10 -14.23 10.11 1.25
CA ASP A 10 -15.21 9.04 1.03
C ASP A 10 -14.81 8.02 -0.07
N GLN A 11 -13.63 8.16 -0.66
CA GLN A 11 -13.07 7.31 -1.71
C GLN A 11 -12.04 6.29 -1.18
N LEU A 12 -11.43 6.52 -0.01
CA LEU A 12 -10.37 5.65 0.50
C LEU A 12 -10.51 5.38 1.99
N PHE A 13 -10.61 4.09 2.30
CA PHE A 13 -10.74 3.57 3.64
C PHE A 13 -9.63 2.57 3.93
N ALA A 14 -9.46 2.22 5.21
CA ALA A 14 -8.62 1.08 5.61
C ALA A 14 -9.27 0.29 6.74
N PHE A 15 -8.90 -0.99 6.84
CA PHE A 15 -9.24 -1.77 8.01
C PHE A 15 -8.50 -1.27 9.26
N HIS A 16 -9.20 -1.28 10.39
CA HIS A 16 -8.67 -1.00 11.72
C HIS A 16 -9.07 -2.12 12.68
N TYR A 17 -8.08 -2.91 13.11
CA TYR A 17 -8.29 -4.04 14.00
C TYR A 17 -8.38 -3.57 15.46
N LYS A 18 -9.26 -4.20 16.25
CA LYS A 18 -9.63 -3.77 17.62
C LYS A 18 -8.44 -3.53 18.57
N LYS A 19 -7.33 -4.25 18.38
CA LYS A 19 -6.15 -4.20 19.27
C LYS A 19 -4.98 -3.40 18.68
N GLU A 20 -5.13 -2.92 17.46
CA GLU A 20 -4.10 -2.15 16.78
C GLU A 20 -4.33 -0.66 17.03
N THR A 21 -3.25 0.07 17.31
CA THR A 21 -3.30 1.52 17.46
C THR A 21 -3.61 2.20 16.12
N ASP A 22 -3.06 1.65 15.04
CA ASP A 22 -3.12 2.21 13.70
C ASP A 22 -4.08 1.43 12.80
N ASN A 23 -4.66 2.11 11.82
CA ASN A 23 -5.29 1.45 10.68
C ASN A 23 -4.21 0.82 9.76
N GLU A 24 -4.62 -0.06 8.86
CA GLU A 24 -3.68 -0.84 8.04
C GLU A 24 -2.75 0.03 7.18
N LEU A 25 -3.23 1.12 6.58
CA LEU A 25 -2.36 2.01 5.81
C LEU A 25 -1.30 2.64 6.72
N ARG A 26 -1.72 3.21 7.86
CA ARG A 26 -0.81 3.89 8.79
C ARG A 26 0.20 2.92 9.40
N ARG A 27 -0.23 1.69 9.71
CA ARG A 27 0.64 0.61 10.21
C ARG A 27 1.71 0.26 9.18
N LEU A 28 1.34 0.09 7.90
CA LEU A 28 2.27 -0.22 6.81
C LEU A 28 3.26 0.91 6.57
N LEU A 29 2.79 2.16 6.46
CA LEU A 29 3.69 3.31 6.30
C LEU A 29 4.68 3.41 7.46
N LYS A 30 4.24 3.21 8.72
CA LYS A 30 5.17 3.18 9.87
C LYS A 30 6.23 2.09 9.75
N LEU A 31 5.87 0.88 9.30
CA LEU A 31 6.82 -0.21 9.08
C LEU A 31 7.78 0.09 7.93
N TRP A 32 7.27 0.61 6.82
CA TRP A 32 8.07 0.93 5.63
C TRP A 32 8.96 2.17 5.80
N HIS A 33 8.74 2.99 6.84
CA HIS A 33 9.65 4.07 7.24
C HIS A 33 10.57 3.69 8.40
N ASN A 34 10.45 2.48 8.95
CA ASN A 34 11.27 2.03 10.07
C ASN A 34 12.54 1.33 9.55
N THR A 35 13.65 2.06 9.57
CA THR A 35 14.97 1.56 9.11
C THR A 35 15.39 0.27 9.79
N GLU A 36 15.16 0.12 11.10
CA GLU A 36 15.54 -1.10 11.84
C GLU A 36 14.72 -2.30 11.37
N TYR A 37 13.40 -2.14 11.23
CA TYR A 37 12.52 -3.18 10.70
C TYR A 37 12.94 -3.58 9.28
N LEU A 38 13.20 -2.61 8.41
CA LEU A 38 13.62 -2.88 7.03
C LEU A 38 14.97 -3.58 6.97
N TYR A 39 15.92 -3.19 7.81
CA TYR A 39 17.22 -3.85 7.89
C TYR A 39 17.07 -5.32 8.28
N GLN A 40 16.29 -5.60 9.32
CA GLN A 40 16.01 -6.98 9.75
C GLN A 40 15.30 -7.78 8.66
N PHE A 41 14.29 -7.19 8.00
CA PHE A 41 13.54 -7.83 6.92
C PHE A 41 14.45 -8.17 5.73
N VAL A 42 15.19 -7.19 5.21
CA VAL A 42 16.07 -7.37 4.05
C VAL A 42 17.20 -8.36 4.36
N THR A 43 17.79 -8.29 5.56
CA THR A 43 18.86 -9.23 5.96
C THR A 43 18.33 -10.66 6.08
N LYS A 44 17.11 -10.83 6.61
CA LYS A 44 16.44 -12.14 6.67
C LYS A 44 16.15 -12.70 5.27
N HIS A 45 15.87 -11.82 4.31
CA HIS A 45 15.55 -12.14 2.92
C HIS A 45 16.70 -11.82 1.95
N ILE A 46 17.96 -11.95 2.40
CA ILE A 46 19.13 -11.50 1.63
C ILE A 46 19.25 -12.19 0.27
N ALA A 47 18.74 -13.41 0.13
CA ALA A 47 18.73 -14.16 -1.12
C ALA A 47 17.85 -13.52 -2.22
N ASP A 48 16.87 -12.70 -1.83
CA ASP A 48 15.97 -11.98 -2.74
C ASP A 48 16.52 -10.59 -3.12
N VAL A 49 17.63 -10.15 -2.50
CA VAL A 49 18.24 -8.85 -2.79
C VAL A 49 18.91 -8.89 -4.17
N PRO A 50 18.65 -7.92 -5.06
CA PRO A 50 19.28 -7.89 -6.37
C PRO A 50 20.82 -7.85 -6.28
N ASN A 51 21.51 -8.67 -7.08
CA ASN A 51 22.97 -8.87 -7.03
C ASN A 51 23.84 -7.59 -7.07
N LYS A 52 23.31 -6.46 -7.53
CA LYS A 52 24.03 -5.17 -7.65
C LYS A 52 23.52 -4.10 -6.66
N VAL A 53 22.67 -4.47 -5.72
CA VAL A 53 22.05 -3.56 -4.76
C VAL A 53 22.53 -3.92 -3.36
N THR A 54 23.08 -2.95 -2.65
CA THR A 54 23.46 -3.16 -1.24
C THR A 54 22.21 -3.15 -0.35
N VAL A 55 22.28 -3.77 0.83
CA VAL A 55 21.19 -3.73 1.83
C VAL A 55 20.78 -2.29 2.13
N GLN A 56 21.74 -1.39 2.33
CA GLN A 56 21.45 0.03 2.61
C GLN A 56 20.76 0.72 1.44
N THR A 57 21.21 0.44 0.20
CA THR A 57 20.57 0.99 -1.00
C THR A 57 19.12 0.51 -1.11
N LEU A 58 18.85 -0.78 -0.85
CA LEU A 58 17.50 -1.31 -0.91
C LEU A 58 16.60 -0.71 0.17
N ILE A 59 17.10 -0.54 1.40
CA ILE A 59 16.36 0.12 2.48
C ILE A 59 15.96 1.53 2.10
N ASN A 60 16.90 2.33 1.57
CA ASN A 60 16.60 3.69 1.10
C ASN A 60 15.52 3.66 0.00
N GLN A 61 15.64 2.76 -0.97
CA GLN A 61 14.63 2.59 -2.02
C GLN A 61 13.25 2.19 -1.47
N LEU A 62 13.19 1.37 -0.41
CA LEU A 62 11.94 0.98 0.22
C LEU A 62 11.27 2.17 0.92
N ILE A 63 12.06 3.01 1.60
CA ILE A 63 11.58 4.25 2.22
C ILE A 63 11.08 5.22 1.15
N ASP A 64 11.84 5.42 0.07
CA ASP A 64 11.44 6.29 -1.05
C ASP A 64 10.14 5.79 -1.69
N ASN A 65 10.00 4.48 -1.91
CA ASN A 65 8.75 3.91 -2.41
C ASN A 65 7.57 4.12 -1.45
N ALA A 66 7.80 4.16 -0.14
CA ALA A 66 6.77 4.38 0.86
C ALA A 66 6.29 5.84 0.85
N ASN A 67 7.22 6.80 0.74
CA ASN A 67 6.92 8.21 0.53
C ASN A 67 6.10 8.39 -0.76
N ASP A 68 6.56 7.81 -1.87
CA ASP A 68 5.86 7.89 -3.15
C ASP A 68 4.43 7.33 -3.10
N ILE A 69 4.19 6.26 -2.33
CA ILE A 69 2.84 5.73 -2.15
C ILE A 69 1.97 6.71 -1.36
N ASP A 70 2.49 7.28 -0.26
CA ASP A 70 1.73 8.23 0.57
C ASP A 70 1.39 9.49 -0.23
N ASP A 71 2.37 10.03 -0.97
CA ASP A 71 2.21 11.21 -1.83
C ASP A 71 1.17 10.96 -2.92
N ILE A 72 1.27 9.85 -3.67
CA ILE A 72 0.29 9.52 -4.74
C ILE A 72 -1.12 9.41 -4.17
N LEU A 73 -1.30 8.74 -3.03
CA LEU A 73 -2.63 8.58 -2.42
C LEU A 73 -3.18 9.92 -1.95
N ASN A 74 -2.34 10.79 -1.40
CA ASN A 74 -2.73 12.13 -0.96
C ASN A 74 -3.09 13.03 -2.16
N GLU A 75 -2.28 13.01 -3.23
CA GLU A 75 -2.56 13.75 -4.47
C GLU A 75 -3.89 13.33 -5.10
N ILE A 76 -4.14 12.02 -5.25
CA ILE A 76 -5.41 11.53 -5.82
C ILE A 76 -6.58 11.91 -4.91
N SER A 77 -6.39 11.88 -3.60
CA SER A 77 -7.46 12.23 -2.65
C SER A 77 -7.82 13.71 -2.65
N THR A 78 -6.90 14.58 -3.07
CA THR A 78 -7.05 16.03 -3.02
C THR A 78 -7.33 16.69 -4.38
N ASP A 79 -7.09 15.98 -5.49
CA ASP A 79 -7.42 16.43 -6.85
C ASP A 79 -8.71 15.78 -7.36
N SER A 80 -9.75 16.60 -7.55
CA SER A 80 -11.07 16.14 -8.04
C SER A 80 -11.06 15.61 -9.48
N ASN A 81 -10.00 15.83 -10.25
CA ASN A 81 -9.85 15.29 -11.60
C ASN A 81 -9.20 13.89 -11.61
N ARG A 82 -8.74 13.42 -10.45
CA ARG A 82 -8.05 12.12 -10.32
C ARG A 82 -8.95 11.08 -9.67
N ASN A 83 -8.58 9.81 -9.85
CA ASN A 83 -9.33 8.65 -9.38
C ASN A 83 -8.40 7.61 -8.76
N MET A 84 -8.83 6.97 -7.67
CA MET A 84 -8.11 5.89 -6.99
C MET A 84 -7.85 4.66 -7.89
N GLU A 85 -8.65 4.48 -8.94
CA GLU A 85 -8.43 3.51 -10.01
C GLU A 85 -7.16 3.78 -10.83
N GLU A 86 -6.57 4.99 -10.77
CA GLU A 86 -5.25 5.26 -11.34
C GLU A 86 -4.16 4.44 -10.64
N PHE A 87 -4.27 4.33 -9.30
CA PHE A 87 -3.30 3.65 -8.47
C PHE A 87 -3.66 2.18 -8.22
N PHE A 88 -4.92 1.89 -7.87
CA PHE A 88 -5.40 0.54 -7.62
C PHE A 88 -5.84 -0.15 -8.91
N LYS A 89 -5.15 -1.24 -9.25
CA LYS A 89 -5.43 -2.09 -10.41
C LYS A 89 -5.78 -3.52 -9.96
N PRO A 90 -6.46 -4.33 -10.80
CA PRO A 90 -6.78 -5.71 -10.45
C PRO A 90 -5.57 -6.48 -9.93
N LEU A 91 -5.78 -7.24 -8.85
CA LEU A 91 -4.73 -8.06 -8.24
C LEU A 91 -4.22 -9.10 -9.24
N TYR A 92 -5.12 -9.71 -10.01
CA TYR A 92 -4.83 -10.71 -11.01
C TYR A 92 -4.90 -10.12 -12.42
N ASN A 93 -3.87 -10.37 -13.23
CA ASN A 93 -3.76 -9.80 -14.59
C ASN A 93 -4.80 -10.36 -15.57
N LEU A 94 -5.50 -11.45 -15.21
CA LEU A 94 -6.57 -12.07 -16.01
C LEU A 94 -7.96 -11.49 -15.71
N GLU A 95 -8.07 -10.62 -14.69
CA GLU A 95 -9.31 -9.90 -14.41
C GLU A 95 -9.37 -8.64 -15.27
N PHE A 96 -10.05 -8.75 -16.41
CA PHE A 96 -10.22 -7.64 -17.36
C PHE A 96 -11.33 -6.66 -16.96
N HIS A 97 -12.15 -7.03 -15.96
CA HIS A 97 -13.24 -6.21 -15.46
C HIS A 97 -13.04 -5.89 -13.99
N ILE A 98 -12.99 -4.59 -13.70
CA ILE A 98 -13.03 -4.10 -12.33
C ILE A 98 -14.48 -4.20 -11.86
N VAL A 99 -14.78 -5.21 -11.03
CA VAL A 99 -16.10 -5.40 -10.41
C VAL A 99 -16.07 -5.01 -8.93
N GLU A 100 -17.22 -4.71 -8.35
CA GLU A 100 -17.34 -4.54 -6.90
C GLU A 100 -16.86 -5.81 -6.17
N LEU A 101 -16.30 -5.61 -4.98
CA LEU A 101 -15.68 -6.63 -4.14
C LEU A 101 -14.48 -7.36 -4.79
N SER A 102 -13.95 -6.83 -5.89
CA SER A 102 -12.73 -7.34 -6.51
C SER A 102 -11.49 -6.99 -5.70
N LYS A 103 -10.47 -7.86 -5.81
CA LYS A 103 -9.17 -7.67 -5.18
C LYS A 103 -8.31 -6.77 -6.03
N GLN A 104 -7.73 -5.75 -5.42
CA GLN A 104 -6.97 -4.71 -6.09
C GLN A 104 -5.59 -4.55 -5.44
N LYS A 105 -4.63 -4.03 -6.20
CA LYS A 105 -3.29 -3.69 -5.73
C LYS A 105 -2.83 -2.35 -6.30
N GLY A 106 -2.21 -1.54 -5.45
CA GLY A 106 -1.31 -0.47 -5.85
C GLY A 106 0.14 -0.94 -5.73
N ARG A 107 1.02 -0.46 -6.62
CA ARG A 107 2.43 -0.90 -6.63
C ARG A 107 3.36 0.29 -6.80
N LYS A 108 4.43 0.29 -6.01
CA LYS A 108 5.60 1.13 -6.24
C LYS A 108 6.86 0.30 -6.08
N ASN A 109 7.46 -0.08 -7.22
CA ASN A 109 8.66 -0.93 -7.30
C ASN A 109 8.53 -2.22 -6.46
N TYR A 110 9.17 -2.24 -5.29
CA TYR A 110 9.19 -3.35 -4.34
C TYR A 110 7.90 -3.39 -3.51
N LEU A 111 7.33 -2.24 -3.16
CA LEU A 111 6.15 -2.20 -2.29
C LEU A 111 4.85 -2.47 -3.05
N ARG A 112 3.94 -3.18 -2.37
CA ARG A 112 2.57 -3.40 -2.80
C ARG A 112 1.60 -3.05 -1.68
N LEU A 113 0.54 -2.34 -2.02
CA LEU A 113 -0.59 -2.05 -1.16
C LEU A 113 -1.82 -2.79 -1.69
N TYR A 114 -2.48 -3.57 -0.85
CA TYR A 114 -3.65 -4.37 -1.23
C TYR A 114 -4.93 -3.69 -0.76
N ALA A 115 -5.96 -3.76 -1.61
CA ALA A 115 -7.27 -3.21 -1.32
C ALA A 115 -8.40 -4.07 -1.91
N ILE A 116 -9.61 -3.85 -1.41
CA ILE A 116 -10.86 -4.33 -2.00
C ILE A 116 -11.60 -3.13 -2.58
N LYS A 117 -12.04 -3.23 -3.83
CA LYS A 117 -12.94 -2.23 -4.41
C LYS A 117 -14.35 -2.44 -3.85
N ILE A 118 -14.97 -1.41 -3.31
CA ILE A 118 -16.33 -1.51 -2.74
C ILE A 118 -17.37 -0.74 -3.56
N ASP A 119 -16.95 0.26 -4.33
CA ASP A 119 -17.80 1.00 -5.28
C ASP A 119 -16.90 1.67 -6.35
N LYS A 120 -17.49 2.38 -7.31
CA LYS A 120 -16.79 3.25 -8.26
C LYS A 120 -15.88 4.23 -7.50
N ASN A 121 -14.59 4.22 -7.85
CA ASN A 121 -13.59 5.06 -7.18
C ASN A 121 -13.55 4.91 -5.63
N CYS A 122 -13.99 3.77 -5.07
CA CYS A 122 -14.05 3.59 -3.62
C CYS A 122 -13.39 2.27 -3.19
N PHE A 123 -12.41 2.37 -2.27
CA PHE A 123 -11.51 1.26 -1.94
C PHE A 123 -11.27 1.14 -0.43
N VAL A 124 -11.09 -0.10 0.04
CA VAL A 124 -10.70 -0.42 1.42
C VAL A 124 -9.35 -1.11 1.41
N ILE A 125 -8.34 -0.47 1.99
CA ILE A 125 -6.99 -1.03 2.16
C ILE A 125 -7.02 -2.16 3.20
N THR A 126 -6.41 -3.29 2.84
CA THR A 126 -6.44 -4.51 3.66
C THR A 126 -5.07 -4.97 4.14
N GLY A 127 -3.98 -4.45 3.58
CA GLY A 127 -2.63 -4.87 3.92
C GLY A 127 -1.63 -4.49 2.85
N GLY A 128 -0.39 -4.97 2.97
CA GLY A 128 0.68 -4.69 2.04
C GLY A 128 1.83 -5.68 2.15
N ALA A 129 2.76 -5.59 1.22
CA ALA A 129 3.96 -6.44 1.16
C ALA A 129 5.17 -5.64 0.65
N ILE A 130 6.35 -6.12 1.06
CA ILE A 130 7.65 -5.80 0.45
C ILE A 130 7.96 -6.91 -0.55
#